data_AF-A0A831NVX1-F1
#
_entry.id   AF-A0A831NVX1-F1
#
_cell.length_a   1.000
_cell.length_b   1.000
_cell.length_c   1.000
_cell.angle_alpha   90.00
_cell.angle_beta   90.00
_cell.angle_gamma   90.00
#
_symmetry.space_group_name_H-M   'P 1'
#
loop_
_entity.id
_entity.type
_entity.pdbx_description
1 polymer ?
#
loop_
_entity_poly.entity_id
_entity_poly.type
_entity_poly.pdbx_seq_one_letter_code
_entity_poly.pdbx_strand_id
1 'polypeptide(L)'
;MPPKVSVIIRAYNPNEWIFEALESVFNQDYDGVIEIVLCYDSGSVTDDILEKLKAIKGFSNRVFKLIVHEHASPTRALFEHGFKEFSGDYVTILDYDNLYPRDYICRVMEKIGGRDFVFTNPMLMNASGRVLGVRAHKDAPKKVGFEALTAYN
;
A
#
# COMPACT_ATOMS: atom_id res chain seq x y z
N MET A 1 21.16 5.97 -8.85
CA MET A 1 19.90 5.30 -9.23
C MET A 1 18.83 5.74 -8.25
N PRO A 2 17.56 5.90 -8.66
CA PRO A 2 16.49 6.24 -7.72
C PRO A 2 16.35 5.16 -6.63
N PRO A 3 16.03 5.52 -5.37
CA PRO A 3 15.85 4.55 -4.28
C PRO A 3 14.83 3.46 -4.60
N LYS A 4 15.03 2.25 -4.10
CA LYS A 4 14.03 1.18 -4.22
C LYS A 4 12.87 1.46 -3.27
N VAL A 5 11.64 1.35 -3.74
CA VAL A 5 10.43 1.52 -2.93
C VAL A 5 9.69 0.20 -2.84
N SER A 6 9.35 -0.24 -1.62
CA SER A 6 8.49 -1.40 -1.40
C SER A 6 7.06 -0.97 -1.10
N VAL A 7 6.09 -1.60 -1.75
CA VAL A 7 4.67 -1.44 -1.49
C VAL A 7 4.17 -2.74 -0.88
N ILE A 8 3.80 -2.70 0.40
CA ILE A 8 3.17 -3.83 1.06
C ILE A 8 1.67 -3.75 0.84
N ILE A 9 1.09 -4.81 0.29
CA ILE A 9 -0.35 -4.97 0.10
C ILE A 9 -0.81 -6.14 0.97
N ARG A 10 -1.91 -5.97 1.70
CA ARG A 10 -2.49 -7.03 2.54
C ARG A 10 -3.86 -7.39 2.00
N ALA A 11 -4.14 -8.69 1.93
CA ALA A 11 -5.38 -9.22 1.40
C ALA A 11 -5.96 -10.28 2.34
N TYR A 12 -7.13 -9.99 2.91
CA TYR A 12 -7.98 -10.95 3.62
C TYR A 12 -9.40 -10.81 3.08
N ASN A 13 -9.94 -11.91 2.56
CA ASN A 13 -11.16 -11.93 1.73
C ASN A 13 -11.14 -10.84 0.63
N PRO A 14 -10.07 -10.76 -0.18
CA PRO A 14 -10.06 -9.80 -1.28
C PRO A 14 -11.19 -10.11 -2.26
N ASN A 15 -11.66 -9.06 -2.92
CA ASN A 15 -12.45 -9.16 -4.15
C ASN A 15 -11.56 -8.81 -5.35
N GLU A 16 -12.15 -8.66 -6.55
CA GLU A 16 -11.42 -8.34 -7.78
C GLU A 16 -10.66 -6.99 -7.72
N TRP A 17 -10.93 -6.10 -6.75
CA TRP A 17 -10.20 -4.84 -6.61
C TRP A 17 -8.71 -5.03 -6.31
N ILE A 18 -8.30 -6.19 -5.79
CA ILE A 18 -6.86 -6.50 -5.61
C ILE A 18 -6.08 -6.37 -6.92
N PHE A 19 -6.71 -6.71 -8.06
CA PHE A 19 -6.06 -6.60 -9.36
C PHE A 19 -5.92 -5.15 -9.80
N GLU A 20 -6.91 -4.31 -9.52
CA GLU A 20 -6.84 -2.86 -9.76
C GLU A 20 -5.77 -2.19 -8.86
N ALA A 21 -5.71 -2.59 -7.58
CA ALA A 21 -4.68 -2.12 -6.65
C ALA A 21 -3.28 -2.48 -7.14
N LEU A 22 -3.05 -3.75 -7.52
CA LEU A 22 -1.79 -4.21 -8.10
C LEU A 22 -1.45 -3.44 -9.38
N GLU A 23 -2.41 -3.30 -10.30
CA GLU A 23 -2.23 -2.56 -11.54
C GLU A 23 -1.81 -1.10 -11.27
N SER A 24 -2.44 -0.44 -10.28
CA SER A 24 -2.10 0.94 -9.89
C SER A 24 -0.65 1.07 -9.43
N VAL A 25 -0.08 0.04 -8.79
CA VAL A 25 1.31 0.01 -8.33
C VAL A 25 2.26 -0.36 -9.46
N PHE A 26 1.90 -1.35 -10.30
CA PHE A 26 2.70 -1.72 -11.47
C PHE A 26 2.86 -0.53 -12.45
N ASN A 27 1.81 0.26 -12.62
CA ASN A 27 1.75 1.38 -13.56
C ASN A 27 2.27 2.73 -13.01
N GLN A 28 2.86 2.74 -11.81
CA GLN A 28 3.51 3.95 -11.27
C GLN A 28 4.57 4.48 -12.23
N ASP A 29 4.65 5.80 -12.38
CA ASP A 29 5.63 6.49 -13.24
C ASP A 29 6.99 6.70 -12.57
N TYR A 30 7.36 5.81 -11.64
CA TYR A 30 8.63 5.86 -10.93
C TYR A 30 9.72 5.07 -11.64
N ASP A 31 10.83 5.76 -11.93
CA ASP A 31 11.99 5.20 -12.64
C ASP A 31 12.75 4.16 -11.80
N GLY A 32 12.69 4.27 -10.47
CA GLY A 32 13.32 3.31 -9.57
C GLY A 32 12.65 1.94 -9.55
N VAL A 33 13.26 1.02 -8.81
CA VAL A 33 12.68 -0.31 -8.59
C VAL A 33 11.51 -0.19 -7.61
N ILE A 34 10.38 -0.79 -7.97
CA ILE A 34 9.23 -0.97 -7.10
C ILE A 34 9.13 -2.45 -6.77
N GLU A 35 9.15 -2.77 -5.49
CA GLU A 35 8.89 -4.11 -4.97
C GLU A 35 7.50 -4.17 -4.38
N ILE A 36 6.66 -5.07 -4.90
CA ILE A 36 5.31 -5.31 -4.42
C ILE A 36 5.37 -6.55 -3.56
N VAL A 37 5.04 -6.40 -2.27
CA VAL A 37 4.97 -7.47 -1.30
C VAL A 37 3.51 -7.69 -0.96
N LEU A 38 2.87 -8.67 -1.61
CA LEU A 38 1.48 -9.02 -1.37
C LEU A 38 1.38 -10.11 -0.30
N CYS A 39 0.89 -9.75 0.87
CA CYS A 39 0.55 -10.65 1.96
C CYS A 39 -0.90 -11.13 1.82
N TYR A 40 -1.09 -12.38 1.42
CA TYR A 40 -2.38 -13.03 1.27
C TYR A 40 -2.68 -13.93 2.46
N ASP A 41 -3.80 -13.68 3.12
CA ASP A 41 -4.29 -14.47 4.24
C ASP A 41 -5.00 -15.74 3.73
N SER A 42 -4.48 -16.92 4.08
CA SER A 42 -5.00 -18.22 3.64
C SER A 42 -6.34 -18.59 4.28
N GLY A 43 -6.82 -17.84 5.28
CA GLY A 43 -8.18 -17.92 5.80
C GLY A 43 -9.22 -17.23 4.91
N SER A 44 -8.82 -16.66 3.76
CA SER A 44 -9.73 -16.09 2.78
C SER A 44 -10.54 -17.18 2.07
N VAL A 45 -11.82 -16.95 1.81
CA VAL A 45 -12.73 -17.95 1.20
C VAL A 45 -12.79 -17.86 -0.34
N THR A 46 -11.86 -17.10 -0.95
CA THR A 46 -11.86 -16.74 -2.38
C THR A 46 -10.75 -17.49 -3.14
N ASP A 47 -10.99 -18.76 -3.48
CA ASP A 47 -9.94 -19.64 -4.06
C ASP A 47 -9.45 -19.21 -5.45
N ASP A 48 -10.31 -18.61 -6.28
CA ASP A 48 -9.97 -18.23 -7.65
C ASP A 48 -8.99 -17.05 -7.72
N ILE A 49 -9.08 -16.12 -6.77
CA ILE A 49 -8.18 -14.98 -6.65
C ILE A 49 -6.76 -15.44 -6.34
N LEU A 50 -6.58 -16.36 -5.39
CA LEU A 50 -5.24 -16.82 -5.02
C LEU A 50 -4.50 -17.44 -6.21
N GLU A 51 -5.18 -18.25 -7.02
CA GLU A 51 -4.58 -18.86 -8.21
C GLU A 51 -4.21 -17.81 -9.28
N LYS A 52 -5.09 -16.82 -9.52
CA LYS A 52 -4.77 -15.67 -10.38
C LYS A 52 -3.54 -14.91 -9.86
N LEU A 53 -3.43 -14.69 -8.55
CA LEU A 53 -2.30 -14.00 -7.93
C LEU A 53 -0.98 -14.79 -8.07
N LYS A 54 -1.01 -16.12 -7.92
CA LYS A 54 0.18 -16.98 -8.11
C LYS A 54 0.73 -16.91 -9.54
N ALA A 55 -0.14 -16.67 -10.52
CA ALA A 55 0.23 -16.52 -11.92
C ALA A 55 0.93 -15.17 -12.23
N ILE A 56 0.74 -14.15 -11.39
CA ILE A 56 1.34 -12.82 -11.60
C ILE A 56 2.87 -12.93 -11.49
N LYS A 57 3.54 -12.24 -12.42
CA LYS A 57 4.99 -12.04 -12.43
C LYS A 57 5.29 -10.55 -12.49
N GLY A 58 6.38 -10.16 -11.84
CA GLY A 58 6.97 -8.85 -12.02
C GLY A 58 7.55 -8.69 -13.44
N PHE A 59 7.88 -7.46 -13.81
CA PHE A 59 8.50 -7.14 -15.10
C PHE A 59 9.39 -5.90 -14.96
N SER A 60 10.48 -5.84 -15.73
CA SER A 60 11.40 -4.69 -15.73
C SER A 60 11.86 -4.32 -14.30
N ASN A 61 11.58 -3.09 -13.85
CA ASN A 61 11.84 -2.55 -12.52
C ASN A 61 10.66 -2.74 -11.55
N ARG A 62 9.76 -3.70 -11.80
CA ARG A 62 8.65 -4.10 -10.93
C ARG A 62 8.89 -5.52 -10.44
N VAL A 63 9.22 -5.68 -9.16
CA VAL A 63 9.39 -6.98 -8.50
C VAL A 63 8.08 -7.33 -7.80
N PHE A 64 7.58 -8.55 -7.99
CA PHE A 64 6.36 -9.01 -7.33
C PHE A 64 6.67 -10.23 -6.45
N LYS A 65 6.27 -10.17 -5.19
CA LYS A 65 6.36 -11.24 -4.20
C LYS A 65 4.98 -11.50 -3.63
N LEU A 66 4.49 -12.73 -3.76
CA LEU A 66 3.30 -13.21 -3.09
C LEU A 66 3.71 -14.03 -1.86
N ILE A 67 3.24 -13.63 -0.69
CA ILE A 67 3.42 -14.35 0.57
C ILE A 67 2.05 -14.82 1.02
N VAL A 68 1.87 -16.13 1.09
CA VAL A 68 0.66 -16.74 1.65
C VAL A 68 0.95 -17.08 3.10
N HIS A 69 0.10 -16.62 4.02
CA HIS A 69 0.27 -16.84 5.45
C HIS A 69 -1.03 -17.31 6.11
N GLU A 70 -0.92 -17.95 7.28
CA GLU A 70 -2.08 -18.33 8.10
C GLU A 70 -2.84 -17.10 8.59
N HIS A 71 -4.11 -17.31 8.94
CA HIS A 71 -4.98 -16.21 9.35
C HIS A 71 -4.38 -15.36 10.47
N ALA A 72 -4.34 -14.05 10.24
CA ALA A 72 -3.76 -13.10 11.18
C ALA A 72 -4.55 -11.79 11.21
N SER A 73 -4.44 -11.05 12.31
CA SER A 73 -4.97 -9.69 12.34
C SER A 73 -4.25 -8.82 11.30
N PRO A 74 -4.88 -7.75 10.79
CA PRO A 74 -4.26 -6.89 9.79
C PRO A 74 -2.89 -6.33 10.23
N THR A 75 -2.74 -6.02 11.52
CA THR A 75 -1.47 -5.58 12.11
C THR A 75 -0.43 -6.70 12.12
N ARG A 76 -0.80 -7.91 12.55
CA ARG A 76 0.13 -9.05 12.56
C ARG A 76 0.57 -9.41 11.16
N ALA A 77 -0.33 -9.43 10.19
CA ALA A 77 0.01 -9.66 8.78
C ALA A 77 1.08 -8.67 8.28
N LEU A 78 0.93 -7.40 8.65
CA LEU A 78 1.91 -6.35 8.30
C LEU A 78 3.28 -6.58 8.96
N PHE A 79 3.33 -6.80 10.28
CA PHE A 79 4.59 -6.90 11.02
C PHE A 79 5.30 -8.25 10.85
N GLU A 80 4.55 -9.35 10.77
CA GLU A 80 5.12 -10.70 10.72
C GLU A 80 5.46 -11.14 9.31
N HIS A 81 4.81 -10.58 8.29
CA HIS A 81 5.02 -10.97 6.89
C HIS A 81 5.46 -9.78 6.04
N GLY A 82 4.71 -8.68 6.02
CA GLY A 82 5.04 -7.52 5.17
C GLY A 82 6.41 -6.90 5.49
N PHE A 83 6.61 -6.50 6.75
CA PHE A 83 7.80 -5.79 7.20
C PHE A 83 9.05 -6.66 7.31
N LYS A 84 8.93 -7.98 7.28
CA LYS A 84 10.10 -8.87 7.28
C LYS A 84 10.63 -9.17 5.89
N GLU A 85 9.80 -9.00 4.86
CA GLU A 85 10.07 -9.50 3.50
C GLU A 85 10.39 -8.39 2.49
N PHE A 86 10.13 -7.13 2.85
CA PHE A 86 10.50 -5.99 2.02
C PHE A 86 12.01 -5.73 2.05
N SER A 87 12.51 -5.15 0.97
CA SER A 87 13.95 -4.87 0.79
C SER A 87 14.20 -3.53 0.10
N GLY A 88 13.19 -2.68 0.00
CA GLY A 88 13.33 -1.30 -0.47
C GLY A 88 13.96 -0.39 0.58
N ASP A 89 14.58 0.68 0.10
CA ASP A 89 15.10 1.78 0.93
C ASP A 89 13.95 2.51 1.64
N TYR A 90 12.77 2.54 1.01
CA TYR A 90 11.53 3.07 1.56
C TYR A 90 10.41 2.04 1.45
N VAL A 91 9.44 2.13 2.36
CA VAL A 91 8.26 1.26 2.38
C VAL A 91 6.98 2.09 2.51
N THR A 92 5.95 1.67 1.81
CA THR A 92 4.59 2.22 1.93
C THR A 92 3.58 1.07 1.91
N ILE A 93 2.36 1.34 2.37
CA ILE A 93 1.29 0.34 2.52
C ILE A 93 0.13 0.76 1.66
N LEU A 94 -0.43 -0.18 0.92
CA LEU A 94 -1.65 -0.02 0.15
C LEU A 94 -2.62 -1.14 0.52
N ASP A 95 -3.85 -0.80 0.89
CA ASP A 95 -4.89 -1.81 1.09
C ASP A 95 -5.40 -2.31 -0.28
N TYR A 96 -5.83 -3.58 -0.35
CA TYR A 96 -6.17 -4.24 -1.61
C TYR A 96 -7.34 -3.60 -2.37
N ASP A 97 -8.14 -2.77 -1.70
CA ASP A 97 -9.31 -2.06 -2.21
C ASP A 97 -9.05 -0.56 -2.46
N ASN A 98 -7.78 -0.15 -2.43
CA ASN A 98 -7.34 1.22 -2.67
C ASN A 98 -6.42 1.31 -3.89
N LEU A 99 -6.29 2.51 -4.45
CA LEU A 99 -5.47 2.78 -5.63
C LEU A 99 -4.46 3.89 -5.36
N TYR A 100 -3.31 3.78 -6.00
CA TYR A 100 -2.41 4.92 -6.16
C TYR A 100 -2.67 5.69 -7.46
N PRO A 101 -2.69 7.03 -7.42
CA PRO A 101 -2.50 7.85 -8.61
C PRO A 101 -1.19 7.49 -9.31
N ARG A 102 -1.14 7.63 -10.64
CA ARG A 102 0.02 7.22 -11.46
C ARG A 102 1.35 7.83 -11.01
N ASP A 103 1.30 9.06 -10.50
CA ASP A 103 2.42 9.89 -10.07
C ASP A 103 2.73 9.80 -8.56
N TYR A 104 2.07 8.89 -7.84
CA TYR A 104 2.09 8.87 -6.38
C TYR A 104 3.50 8.65 -5.82
N ILE A 105 4.18 7.56 -6.22
CA ILE A 105 5.50 7.23 -5.67
C ILE A 105 6.52 8.30 -6.03
N CYS A 106 6.54 8.80 -7.27
CA CYS A 106 7.40 9.93 -7.66
C CYS A 106 7.21 11.12 -6.73
N ARG A 107 5.96 11.56 -6.51
CA ARG A 107 5.67 12.72 -5.66
C ARG A 107 6.05 12.50 -4.20
N VAL A 108 5.83 11.30 -3.66
CA VAL A 108 6.26 10.99 -2.28
C VAL A 108 7.78 11.02 -2.17
N MET A 109 8.48 10.44 -3.15
CA MET A 109 9.95 10.41 -3.17
C MET A 109 10.57 11.79 -3.39
N GLU A 110 9.92 12.70 -4.10
CA GLU A 110 10.34 14.11 -4.16
C GLU A 110 10.19 14.83 -2.82
N LYS A 111 9.13 14.51 -2.05
CA LYS A 111 8.84 15.17 -0.77
C LYS A 111 9.63 14.62 0.40
N ILE A 112 10.11 13.38 0.33
CA ILE A 112 10.86 12.79 1.43
C ILE A 112 12.12 13.63 1.71
N GLY A 113 12.93 13.93 0.69
CA GLY A 113 13.99 14.95 0.77
C GLY A 113 14.87 14.86 2.03
N GLY A 114 15.22 13.64 2.47
CA GLY A 114 16.01 13.38 3.68
C GLY A 114 15.22 13.24 4.99
N ARG A 115 13.88 13.21 4.94
CA ARG A 115 13.01 12.92 6.10
C ARG A 115 12.87 11.42 6.30
N ASP A 116 12.64 11.01 7.54
CA ASP A 116 12.41 9.60 7.89
C ASP A 116 11.01 9.11 7.50
N PHE A 117 10.03 10.02 7.42
CA PHE A 117 8.64 9.66 7.14
C PHE A 117 7.87 10.78 6.42
N VAL A 118 7.00 10.39 5.48
CA VAL A 118 6.04 11.25 4.79
C VAL A 118 4.71 10.50 4.66
N PHE A 119 3.60 11.22 4.80
CA PHE A 119 2.26 10.72 4.53
C PHE A 119 1.52 11.68 3.60
N THR A 120 0.44 11.18 3.00
CA THR A 120 -0.40 11.94 2.08
C THR A 120 -1.85 11.96 2.57
N ASN A 121 -2.62 12.95 2.14
CA ASN A 121 -4.06 12.96 2.38
C ASN A 121 -4.73 11.98 1.39
N PRO A 122 -5.66 11.12 1.85
CA PRO A 122 -6.37 10.23 0.94
C PRO A 122 -7.40 10.99 0.11
N MET A 123 -7.51 10.59 -1.15
CA MET A 123 -8.59 11.00 -2.04
C MET A 123 -9.72 9.98 -1.95
N LEU A 124 -10.93 10.45 -1.65
CA LEU A 124 -12.11 9.60 -1.56
C LEU A 124 -12.65 9.32 -2.95
N MET A 125 -12.96 8.05 -3.20
CA MET A 125 -13.46 7.56 -4.47
C MET A 125 -14.62 6.60 -4.18
N ASN A 126 -15.65 6.61 -5.01
CA ASN A 126 -16.69 5.58 -4.94
C ASN A 126 -16.28 4.34 -5.76
N ALA A 127 -17.06 3.27 -5.68
CA ALA A 127 -16.82 2.02 -6.42
C ALA A 127 -16.87 2.16 -7.96
N SER A 128 -17.31 3.30 -8.50
CA SER A 128 -17.32 3.57 -9.95
C SER A 128 -16.10 4.38 -10.40
N GLY A 129 -15.10 4.58 -9.55
CA GLY A 129 -13.92 5.40 -9.85
C GLY A 129 -14.16 6.91 -9.77
N ARG A 130 -15.36 7.37 -9.38
CA ARG A 130 -15.65 8.81 -9.28
C ARG A 130 -15.04 9.36 -7.99
N VAL A 131 -14.16 10.35 -8.15
CA VAL A 131 -13.60 11.12 -7.04
C VAL A 131 -14.71 11.89 -6.33
N LEU A 132 -14.82 11.70 -5.02
CA LEU A 132 -15.79 12.36 -4.14
C LEU A 132 -15.18 13.56 -3.40
N GLY A 133 -13.86 13.63 -3.32
CA GLY A 133 -13.13 14.73 -2.68
C GLY A 133 -11.84 14.26 -2.02
N VAL A 134 -11.25 15.11 -1.18
CA VAL A 134 -10.05 14.80 -0.39
C VAL A 134 -10.43 14.83 1.08
N ARG A 135 -10.07 13.78 1.83
CA ARG A 135 -10.16 13.81 3.29
C ARG A 135 -8.88 14.48 3.81
N ALA A 136 -8.82 15.80 3.66
CA ALA A 136 -7.79 16.61 4.29
C ALA A 136 -8.30 17.06 5.65
N HIS A 137 -7.49 16.89 6.70
CA HIS A 137 -7.74 17.57 7.96
C HIS A 137 -7.49 19.08 7.75
N LYS A 138 -8.53 19.82 7.38
CA LYS A 138 -8.45 21.27 7.15
C LYS A 138 -7.96 22.02 8.39
N ASP A 139 -8.28 21.49 9.56
CA ASP A 139 -8.01 22.09 10.87
C ASP A 139 -7.05 21.23 11.72
N ALA A 140 -6.14 20.49 11.09
CA ALA A 140 -5.10 19.76 11.84
C ALA A 140 -4.30 20.77 12.70
N PRO A 141 -4.24 20.60 14.04
CA PRO A 141 -3.50 21.52 14.88
C PRO A 141 -2.02 21.49 14.49
N LYS A 142 -1.40 22.67 14.36
CA LYS A 142 0.04 22.78 14.03
C LYS A 142 0.94 22.11 15.09
N LYS A 143 0.41 21.91 16.30
CA LYS A 143 1.00 21.13 17.38
C LYS A 143 -0.12 20.41 18.12
N VAL A 144 0.07 19.13 18.40
CA VAL A 144 -0.79 18.34 19.28
C VAL A 144 0.07 17.81 20.41
N GLY A 145 -0.32 18.08 21.66
CA GLY A 145 0.31 17.48 22.84
C GLY A 145 -0.25 16.09 23.12
N PHE A 146 0.49 15.27 23.87
CA PHE A 146 0.06 13.90 24.20
C PHE A 146 -1.34 13.87 24.85
N GLU A 147 -1.60 14.82 25.75
CA GLU A 147 -2.90 15.00 26.42
C GLU A 147 -4.06 15.23 25.44
N ALA A 148 -3.83 16.02 24.39
CA ALA A 148 -4.83 16.32 23.38
C ALA A 148 -5.12 15.14 22.44
N LEU A 149 -4.16 14.22 22.26
CA LEU A 149 -4.36 12.97 21.52
C LEU A 149 -5.20 11.97 22.31
N THR A 150 -5.03 11.92 23.64
CA THR A 150 -5.73 10.95 24.50
C THR A 150 -7.11 11.41 24.96
N ALA A 151 -7.45 12.69 24.78
CA ALA A 151 -8.74 13.26 25.18
C ALA A 151 -9.93 12.82 24.29
N TYR A 152 -9.67 12.07 23.21
CA TYR A 152 -10.68 11.53 22.30
C TYR A 152 -11.07 10.07 22.57
N ASN A 153 -10.70 9.52 23.74
CA ASN A 153 -11.11 8.19 24.20
C ASN A 153 -12.35 8.23 25.09
#